data_AF-A0A351NST0-F1
#
_entry.id   AF-A0A351NST0-F1
#
_cell.length_a   1.000
_cell.length_b   1.000
_cell.length_c   1.000
_cell.angle_alpha   90.00
_cell.angle_beta   90.00
_cell.angle_gamma   90.00
#
_symmetry.space_group_name_H-M   'P 1'
#
loop_
_entity.id
_entity.type
_entity.pdbx_description
1 polymer ?
#
loop_
_entity_poly.entity_id
_entity_poly.type
_entity_poly.pdbx_seq_one_letter_code
_entity_poly.pdbx_strand_id
1 'polypeptide(L)' 'MVFSTKKRFIAGVTCPKCAEMDKMQVYAEAGVDYRECVSCGFKDEMRL' A
#
# COMPACT_ATOMS: atom_id res chain seq x y z
N MET A 1 3.12 16.70 -2.67
CA MET A 1 2.57 16.34 -1.34
C MET A 1 3.21 15.03 -0.97
N VAL A 2 4.20 15.02 -0.07
CA VAL A 2 4.83 13.77 0.36
C VAL A 2 3.88 13.06 1.32
N PHE A 3 3.47 11.84 0.99
CA PHE A 3 2.80 11.00 1.98
C PHE A 3 3.75 10.82 3.17
N SER A 4 3.22 10.76 4.39
CA SER A 4 4.07 10.53 5.57
C SER A 4 4.65 9.11 5.52
N THR A 5 5.77 8.91 6.21
CA THR A 5 6.36 7.58 6.52
C THR A 5 5.45 6.65 7.32
N LYS A 6 4.23 7.08 7.65
CA LYS A 6 3.23 6.26 8.33
C LYS A 6 2.49 5.40 7.31
N LYS A 7 2.47 4.09 7.57
CA LYS A 7 1.62 3.11 6.90
C LYS A 7 0.14 3.46 7.13
N ARG A 8 -0.60 3.70 6.05
CA ARG A 8 -2.03 4.03 6.03
C ARG A 8 -2.79 2.96 5.28
N PHE A 9 -3.88 2.45 5.83
CA PHE A 9 -4.74 1.51 5.13
C PHE A 9 -5.56 2.22 4.05
N ILE A 10 -5.72 1.58 2.90
CA ILE A 10 -6.63 2.01 1.85
C ILE A 10 -7.96 1.28 2.05
N ALA A 11 -8.98 2.01 2.46
CA ALA A 11 -10.33 1.47 2.53
C ALA A 11 -10.91 1.29 1.12
N GLY A 12 -11.58 0.17 0.87
CA GLY A 12 -12.24 -0.13 -0.40
C GLY A 12 -11.33 -0.59 -1.54
N VAL A 13 -10.04 -0.85 -1.28
CA VAL A 13 -9.16 -1.50 -2.25
C VAL A 13 -9.15 -3.00 -2.03
N THR A 14 -9.47 -3.73 -3.09
CA THR A 14 -9.32 -5.18 -3.17
C THR A 14 -7.92 -5.51 -3.67
N CYS A 15 -7.21 -6.37 -2.94
CA CYS A 15 -5.90 -6.85 -3.37
C CYS A 15 -6.04 -7.71 -4.64
N PRO A 16 -5.32 -7.41 -5.74
CA PRO A 16 -5.40 -8.22 -6.96
C PRO A 16 -4.76 -9.61 -6.81
N LYS A 17 -3.93 -9.84 -5.78
CA LYS A 17 -3.25 -11.11 -5.51
C LYS A 17 -4.13 -12.11 -4.76
N CYS A 18 -4.80 -11.68 -3.70
CA CYS A 18 -5.58 -12.55 -2.82
C CYS A 18 -7.08 -12.24 -2.81
N ALA A 19 -7.53 -11.24 -3.56
CA ALA A 19 -8.93 -10.78 -3.63
C ALA A 19 -9.51 -10.29 -2.28
N GLU A 20 -8.67 -9.99 -1.29
CA GLU A 20 -9.14 -9.45 -0.01
C GLU A 20 -9.31 -7.93 -0.05
N MET A 21 -10.42 -7.47 0.50
CA MET A 21 -10.76 -6.05 0.63
C MET A 21 -10.15 -5.46 1.91
N ASP A 22 -9.80 -4.17 1.86
CA ASP A 22 -9.31 -3.41 3.03
C ASP A 22 -8.00 -3.94 3.64
N LYS A 23 -7.23 -4.70 2.83
CA LYS A 23 -5.91 -5.24 3.23
C LYS A 23 -4.74 -4.51 2.60
N MET A 24 -4.96 -3.45 1.82
CA MET A 24 -3.88 -2.69 1.21
C MET A 24 -3.45 -1.55 2.14
N GLN A 25 -2.15 -1.40 2.38
CA GLN A 25 -1.54 -0.31 3.13
C GLN A 25 -0.58 0.46 2.23
N VAL A 26 -0.55 1.78 2.35
CA VAL A 26 0.36 2.66 1.60
C VAL A 26 1.21 3.46 2.55
N TYR A 27 2.45 3.69 2.18
CA TYR A 27 3.39 4.50 2.94
C TYR A 27 4.42 5.09 1.99
N ALA A 28 4.95 6.26 2.34
CA ALA A 28 6.12 6.77 1.65
C ALA A 28 7.38 6.44 2.43
N GLU A 29 8.39 5.88 1.78
CA GLU A 29 9.71 5.70 2.38
C GLU A 29 10.72 6.47 1.55
N ALA A 30 11.48 7.38 2.20
CA ALA A 30 12.51 8.20 1.55
C ALA A 30 12.03 8.98 0.29
N GLY A 31 10.74 9.34 0.23
CA GLY A 31 10.14 10.06 -0.91
C GLY A 31 9.62 9.17 -2.03
N VAL A 32 9.62 7.85 -1.86
CA VAL A 32 9.02 6.86 -2.76
C VAL A 32 7.75 6.32 -2.14
N ASP A 33 6.67 6.25 -2.91
CA ASP A 33 5.39 5.70 -2.46
C ASP A 33 5.35 4.17 -2.62
N TYR A 34 5.12 3.48 -1.52
CA TYR A 34 4.99 2.03 -1.45
C TYR A 34 3.54 1.66 -1.14
N ARG A 35 3.07 0.56 -1.74
CA ARG A 35 1.79 -0.06 -1.43
C ARG A 35 2.02 -1.53 -1.11
N GLU A 36 1.59 -1.97 0.05
CA GLU A 36 1.76 -3.35 0.53
C GLU A 36 0.42 -3.96 0.90
N CYS A 37 0.19 -5.24 0.64
CA CYS A 37 -0.97 -5.97 1.13
C CYS A 37 -0.59 -6.71 2.41
N VAL A 38 -1.31 -6.45 3.50
CA VAL A 38 -1.03 -7.08 4.81
C VAL A 38 -1.42 -8.56 4.88
N SER A 39 -2.21 -9.06 3.92
CA SER A 39 -2.69 -10.43 3.95
C SER A 39 -1.84 -11.40 3.13
N CYS A 40 -1.49 -11.01 1.90
CA CYS A 40 -0.61 -11.81 1.03
C CYS A 40 0.84 -11.31 0.96
N GLY A 41 1.16 -10.19 1.61
CA GLY A 41 2.50 -9.57 1.57
C GLY A 41 2.85 -8.91 0.23
N PHE A 42 1.87 -8.71 -0.67
CA PHE A 42 2.13 -8.11 -1.98
C PHE A 42 2.61 -6.67 -1.86
N LYS A 43 3.83 -6.36 -2.31
CA LYS A 43 4.46 -5.05 -2.20
C LYS A 43 4.70 -4.47 -3.59
N ASP A 44 4.24 -3.25 -3.81
CA ASP A 44 4.26 -2.52 -5.07
C ASP A 44 4.90 -1.15 -4.85
N GLU A 45 5.96 -0.87 -5.61
CA GLU A 45 6.67 0.40 -5.61
C GLU A 45 6.07 1.32 -6.66
N MET A 46 5.32 2.32 -6.21
CA MET A 46 4.73 3.31 -7.10
C MET A 46 5.75 4.44 -7.32
N ARG A 47 6.71 4.21 -8.22
CA ARG A 47 7.65 5.25 -8.68
C ARG A 47 6.98 6.08 -9.77
N LEU A 48 6.64 7.32 -9.46
CA LEU A 48 6.30 8.36 -10.45
C LEU A 48 7.58 8.97 -11.05
#